data_AF-A0A495VEC6-F1
#
_entry.id   AF-A0A495VEC6-F1
#
_cell.length_a   1.000
_cell.length_b   1.000
_cell.length_c   1.000
_cell.angle_alpha   90.00
_cell.angle_beta   90.00
_cell.angle_gamma   90.00
#
_symmetry.space_group_name_H-M   'P 1'
#
loop_
_entity.id
_entity.type
_entity.pdbx_description
1 polymer ?
#
loop_
_entity_poly.entity_id
_entity_poly.type
_entity_poly.pdbx_seq_one_letter_code
_entity_poly.pdbx_strand_id
1 'polypeptide(L)'
;MGEPQKGRDPDPGGTVAARVLAWLFNLLLGRWMYLVGAPMLAFGGAFLAAGWQIGPDYALFQREVASLTGRVEARSVEPFWWLDLDADRAPDGDHWSDHALMRLCITADYSVAGQGYRRVFCGDGHEPRLPGDLGVLDVGGILPGLDAAWPPDSAGNPVIALRMSPEVRVLLSSRDAAYWTPVGKTEEVRAAMPPPGTEMDALLLELDRPLEWLVRLWPREGEQSVGLRYDAAHPETAYPETLVGGLEMSSDRLGTSLVLLMIGLLLWRTGVVVILFDQSPRTRLIVGVLPLVLVPWWSDALLGAARWIDRESYHLATDFLPDLTLGRRLPISVHDPAAFDRFEHIRWPAIGTPSYYVPFLEPMGLRRPRVYPEDADAALMEAVRQVDAAVAVLSDAERATLFDALSQAELNDRGEVALLFLVSARATALDPGRSPASRRAAERFLTWMTVTPIEPQPGEPGFAARVALWRTLLDVPPVPGVEAAARRLLERIPAQ
;
A
#
# COMPACT_ATOMS: atom_id res chain seq x y z
N MET A 1 84.02 37.25 -31.85
CA MET A 1 83.97 37.69 -30.44
C MET A 1 82.54 38.12 -30.15
N GLY A 2 81.75 37.22 -29.56
CA GLY A 2 80.40 37.52 -29.08
C GLY A 2 80.35 37.11 -27.62
N GLU A 3 80.00 38.04 -26.74
CA GLU A 3 79.91 37.84 -25.29
C GLU A 3 78.89 36.75 -24.94
N PRO A 4 79.21 35.83 -24.01
CA PRO A 4 78.23 34.91 -23.48
C PRO A 4 77.27 35.66 -22.55
N GLN A 5 75.99 35.68 -22.90
CA GLN A 5 74.90 36.16 -22.04
C GLN A 5 74.91 35.36 -20.73
N LYS A 6 75.22 36.06 -19.64
CA LYS A 6 75.18 35.56 -18.27
C LYS A 6 73.71 35.27 -17.92
N GLY A 7 73.34 34.00 -17.90
CA GLY A 7 72.03 33.52 -17.49
C GLY A 7 71.69 34.03 -16.10
N ARG A 8 70.57 34.74 -16.00
CA ARG A 8 69.98 35.19 -14.75
C ARG A 8 69.35 33.95 -14.11
N ASP A 9 69.95 33.45 -13.03
CA ASP A 9 69.38 32.34 -12.26
C ASP A 9 67.93 32.67 -11.86
N PRO A 10 66.94 31.80 -12.17
CA PRO A 10 65.57 32.00 -11.74
C PRO A 10 65.51 31.85 -10.21
N ASP A 11 65.04 32.92 -9.57
CA ASP A 11 64.87 33.06 -8.14
C ASP A 11 64.07 31.86 -7.55
N PRO A 12 64.68 30.96 -6.76
CA PRO A 12 64.03 29.73 -6.31
C PRO A 12 62.89 29.99 -5.29
N GLY A 13 62.85 31.18 -4.68
CA GLY A 13 61.84 31.57 -3.68
C GLY A 13 60.45 31.87 -4.26
N GLY A 14 60.35 32.24 -5.55
CA GLY A 14 59.07 32.55 -6.20
C GLY A 14 58.27 31.32 -6.64
N THR A 15 58.85 30.13 -6.59
CA THR A 15 58.27 28.92 -7.20
C THR A 15 57.40 28.10 -6.25
N VAL A 16 57.65 28.13 -4.94
CA VAL A 16 56.87 27.34 -3.97
C VAL A 16 55.54 28.01 -3.66
N ALA A 17 55.53 29.32 -3.41
CA ALA A 17 54.29 30.08 -3.16
C ALA A 17 53.35 30.03 -4.37
N ALA A 18 53.87 30.18 -5.59
CA ALA A 18 53.08 30.08 -6.82
C ALA A 18 52.51 28.66 -7.03
N ARG A 19 53.26 27.60 -6.70
CA ARG A 19 52.78 26.22 -6.76
C ARG A 19 51.70 25.93 -5.71
N VAL A 20 51.86 26.43 -4.48
CA VAL A 20 50.87 26.28 -3.41
C VAL A 20 49.59 27.06 -3.74
N LEU A 21 49.70 28.28 -4.27
CA LEU A 21 48.53 29.07 -4.68
C LEU A 21 47.79 28.42 -5.85
N ALA A 22 48.51 27.89 -6.85
CA ALA A 22 47.92 27.15 -7.95
C ALA A 22 47.24 25.85 -7.48
N TRP A 23 47.83 25.15 -6.51
CA TRP A 23 47.25 23.94 -5.92
C TRP A 23 45.98 24.24 -5.11
N LEU A 24 45.99 25.28 -4.26
CA LEU A 24 44.81 25.73 -3.52
C LEU A 24 43.70 26.23 -4.46
N PHE A 25 44.06 26.96 -5.50
CA PHE A 25 43.13 27.42 -6.52
C PHE A 25 42.50 26.23 -7.26
N ASN A 26 43.28 25.23 -7.67
CA ASN A 26 42.76 24.01 -8.31
C ASN A 26 41.86 23.20 -7.38
N LEU A 27 42.16 23.13 -6.07
CA LEU A 27 41.29 22.47 -5.09
C LEU A 27 39.97 23.22 -4.88
N LEU A 28 40.01 24.55 -4.72
CA LEU A 28 38.83 25.36 -4.52
C LEU A 28 37.97 25.42 -5.79
N LEU A 29 38.59 25.60 -6.95
CA LEU A 29 37.92 25.60 -8.25
C LEU A 29 37.33 24.22 -8.55
N GLY A 30 38.08 23.15 -8.32
CA GLY A 30 37.59 21.78 -8.47
C GLY A 30 36.38 21.51 -7.57
N ARG A 31 36.46 21.85 -6.27
CA ARG A 31 35.35 21.66 -5.33
C ARG A 31 34.12 22.50 -5.71
N TRP A 32 34.32 23.73 -6.20
CA TRP A 32 33.23 24.58 -6.71
C TRP A 32 32.60 24.01 -7.99
N MET A 33 33.41 23.52 -8.93
CA MET A 33 32.94 22.84 -10.15
C MET A 33 32.13 21.59 -9.81
N TYR A 34 32.52 20.82 -8.79
CA TYR A 34 31.71 19.70 -8.29
C TYR A 34 30.41 20.18 -7.64
N LEU A 35 30.46 21.22 -6.80
CA LEU A 35 29.26 21.77 -6.13
C LEU A 35 28.21 22.30 -7.12
N VAL A 36 28.62 22.84 -8.27
CA VAL A 36 27.70 23.34 -9.30
C VAL A 36 27.33 22.25 -10.30
N GLY A 37 28.33 21.48 -10.76
CA GLY A 37 28.16 20.49 -11.80
C GLY A 37 27.40 19.24 -11.34
N ALA A 38 27.60 18.78 -10.11
CA ALA A 38 26.94 17.56 -9.62
C ALA A 38 25.41 17.73 -9.49
N PRO A 39 24.86 18.83 -8.93
CA PRO A 39 23.43 19.08 -8.98
C PRO A 39 22.88 19.16 -10.41
N MET A 40 23.60 19.82 -11.33
CA MET A 40 23.19 19.88 -12.73
C MET A 40 23.11 18.50 -13.39
N LEU A 41 24.06 17.61 -13.10
CA LEU A 41 24.01 16.22 -13.56
C LEU A 41 22.86 15.44 -12.92
N ALA A 42 22.63 15.62 -11.61
CA ALA A 42 21.55 14.95 -10.89
C ALA A 42 20.18 15.33 -11.45
N PHE A 43 19.88 16.65 -11.54
CA PHE A 43 18.64 17.14 -12.13
C PHE A 43 18.54 16.80 -13.61
N GLY A 44 19.64 16.95 -14.37
CA GLY A 44 19.69 16.55 -15.78
C GLY A 44 19.31 15.08 -15.97
N GLY A 45 19.88 14.20 -15.15
CA GLY A 45 19.57 12.77 -15.14
C GLY A 45 18.11 12.48 -14.80
N ALA A 46 17.56 13.14 -13.77
CA ALA A 46 16.17 13.00 -13.38
C ALA A 46 15.19 13.43 -14.50
N PHE A 47 15.44 14.58 -15.14
CA PHE A 47 14.63 15.07 -16.26
C PHE A 47 14.73 14.18 -17.50
N LEU A 48 15.92 13.64 -17.79
CA LEU A 48 16.11 12.68 -18.89
C LEU A 48 15.36 11.37 -18.62
N ALA A 49 15.43 10.85 -17.40
CA ALA A 49 14.70 9.66 -16.99
C ALA A 49 13.18 9.88 -17.08
N ALA A 50 12.66 10.98 -16.52
CA ALA A 50 11.24 11.32 -16.59
C ALA A 50 10.78 11.52 -18.04
N GLY A 51 11.54 12.27 -18.85
CA GLY A 51 11.25 12.49 -20.25
C GLY A 51 11.23 11.20 -21.08
N TRP A 52 12.17 10.28 -20.81
CA TRP A 52 12.21 8.95 -21.45
C TRP A 52 10.98 8.11 -21.10
N GLN A 53 10.59 8.10 -19.82
CA GLN A 53 9.46 7.32 -19.33
C GLN A 53 8.11 7.82 -19.88
N ILE A 54 7.92 9.14 -20.00
CA ILE A 54 6.66 9.72 -20.50
C ILE A 54 6.49 9.53 -22.02
N GLY A 55 7.57 9.51 -22.79
CA GLY A 55 7.51 9.50 -24.26
C GLY A 55 8.00 8.19 -24.87
N PRO A 56 9.32 8.03 -25.10
CA PRO A 56 9.87 6.85 -25.77
C PRO A 56 9.41 5.51 -25.19
N ASP A 57 9.46 5.36 -23.87
CA ASP A 57 9.08 4.11 -23.22
C ASP A 57 7.58 3.84 -23.32
N TYR A 58 6.76 4.85 -23.06
CA TYR A 58 5.32 4.78 -23.28
C TYR A 58 4.97 4.41 -24.73
N ALA A 59 5.69 4.97 -25.71
CA ALA A 59 5.48 4.66 -27.13
C ALA A 59 5.90 3.23 -27.49
N LEU A 60 6.93 2.66 -26.83
CA LEU A 60 7.26 1.24 -26.98
C LEU A 60 6.15 0.36 -26.40
N PHE A 61 5.64 0.71 -25.22
CA PHE A 61 4.52 0.02 -24.60
C PHE A 61 3.23 0.12 -25.45
N GLN A 62 2.94 1.27 -26.07
CA GLN A 62 1.84 1.40 -27.03
C GLN A 62 1.94 0.41 -28.19
N ARG A 63 3.15 0.19 -28.70
CA ARG A 63 3.36 -0.76 -29.81
C ARG A 63 3.12 -2.19 -29.35
N GLU A 64 3.53 -2.53 -28.14
CA GLU A 64 3.22 -3.81 -27.51
C GLU A 64 1.71 -3.98 -27.32
N VAL A 65 1.04 -2.98 -26.76
CA VAL A 65 -0.42 -3.00 -26.58
C VAL A 65 -1.18 -3.05 -27.91
N ALA A 66 -0.67 -2.42 -28.95
CA ALA A 66 -1.26 -2.45 -30.29
C ALA A 66 -1.22 -3.85 -30.94
N SER A 67 -0.30 -4.73 -30.54
CA SER A 67 -0.30 -6.12 -31.01
C SER A 67 -1.38 -6.98 -30.35
N LEU A 68 -1.95 -6.53 -29.23
CA LEU A 68 -2.99 -7.24 -28.46
C LEU A 68 -4.35 -7.19 -29.16
N THR A 69 -4.48 -7.93 -30.26
CA THR A 69 -5.68 -7.97 -31.10
C THR A 69 -6.72 -9.01 -30.67
N GLY A 70 -6.29 -10.03 -29.93
CA GLY A 70 -7.15 -11.05 -29.37
C GLY A 70 -7.92 -10.55 -28.14
N ARG A 71 -9.09 -11.15 -27.89
CA ARG A 71 -9.90 -10.95 -26.68
C ARG A 71 -10.28 -12.29 -26.08
N VAL A 72 -10.23 -12.38 -24.76
CA VAL A 72 -10.63 -13.58 -24.01
C VAL A 72 -11.13 -13.18 -22.63
N GLU A 73 -12.13 -13.88 -22.12
CA GLU A 73 -12.52 -13.77 -20.72
C GLU A 73 -11.65 -14.72 -19.90
N ALA A 74 -10.99 -14.16 -18.88
CA ALA A 74 -10.25 -14.91 -17.91
C ALA A 74 -11.08 -15.08 -16.63
N ARG A 75 -10.95 -16.24 -16.00
CA ARG A 75 -11.50 -16.49 -14.67
C ARG A 75 -10.49 -16.05 -13.63
N SER A 76 -10.88 -15.17 -12.70
CA SER A 76 -10.09 -14.93 -11.49
C SER A 76 -10.07 -16.20 -10.63
N VAL A 77 -8.88 -16.72 -10.37
CA VAL A 77 -8.68 -17.98 -9.63
C VAL A 77 -8.41 -17.72 -8.15
N GLU A 78 -7.43 -16.85 -7.88
CA GLU A 78 -6.96 -16.62 -6.52
C GLU A 78 -6.38 -15.20 -6.42
N PRO A 79 -7.04 -14.30 -5.67
CA PRO A 79 -6.42 -13.10 -5.18
C PRO A 79 -5.53 -13.38 -3.97
N PHE A 80 -4.44 -12.63 -3.84
CA PHE A 80 -3.54 -12.65 -2.69
C PHE A 80 -2.84 -11.31 -2.54
N TRP A 81 -2.51 -10.93 -1.32
CA TRP A 81 -1.56 -9.85 -1.05
C TRP A 81 -0.14 -10.37 -1.24
N TRP A 82 0.70 -9.62 -1.93
CA TRP A 82 2.12 -9.86 -2.01
C TRP A 82 2.83 -8.83 -1.13
N LEU A 83 3.60 -9.32 -0.15
CA LEU A 83 4.55 -8.53 0.60
C LEU A 83 5.92 -8.56 -0.09
N ASP A 84 6.26 -7.47 -0.76
CA ASP A 84 7.52 -7.22 -1.45
C ASP A 84 8.48 -6.49 -0.49
N LEU A 85 9.34 -7.26 0.19
CA LEU A 85 10.35 -6.75 1.11
C LEU A 85 11.71 -7.39 0.76
N ASP A 86 12.73 -6.56 0.58
CA ASP A 86 14.11 -7.01 0.41
C ASP A 86 14.73 -7.30 1.78
N ALA A 87 14.73 -8.57 2.18
CA ALA A 87 15.17 -8.99 3.50
C ALA A 87 16.65 -8.65 3.78
N ASP A 88 17.50 -8.60 2.75
CA ASP A 88 18.93 -8.29 2.89
C ASP A 88 19.17 -6.79 3.13
N ARG A 89 18.18 -5.94 2.84
CA ARG A 89 18.28 -4.48 2.91
C ARG A 89 17.45 -3.85 4.02
N ALA A 90 16.56 -4.61 4.66
CA ALA A 90 15.77 -4.14 5.79
C ALA A 90 16.71 -3.84 6.97
N PRO A 91 16.97 -2.57 7.32
CA PRO A 91 17.94 -2.22 8.36
C PRO A 91 17.55 -2.85 9.70
N ASP A 92 18.56 -3.17 10.52
CA ASP A 92 18.32 -3.58 11.90
C ASP A 92 17.90 -2.37 12.73
N GLY A 93 16.70 -2.42 13.31
CA GLY A 93 16.16 -1.37 14.17
C GLY A 93 15.24 -0.35 13.50
N ASP A 94 15.15 -0.34 12.16
CA ASP A 94 14.16 0.45 11.43
C ASP A 94 12.85 -0.34 11.22
N HIS A 95 11.74 0.38 11.09
CA HIS A 95 10.44 -0.21 10.79
C HIS A 95 10.48 -0.88 9.40
N TRP A 96 10.39 -2.22 9.37
CA TRP A 96 10.42 -2.98 8.11
C TRP A 96 9.35 -2.52 7.11
N SER A 97 8.21 -2.04 7.62
CA SER A 97 7.10 -1.49 6.85
C SER A 97 7.51 -0.32 5.96
N ASP A 98 8.50 0.48 6.37
CA ASP A 98 9.00 1.61 5.57
C ASP A 98 9.81 1.16 4.35
N HIS A 99 10.21 -0.11 4.32
CA HIS A 99 10.99 -0.71 3.23
C HIS A 99 10.20 -1.79 2.47
N ALA A 100 8.95 -2.01 2.85
CA ALA A 100 8.08 -2.99 2.24
C ALA A 100 7.07 -2.32 1.28
N LEU A 101 6.63 -3.09 0.29
CA LEU A 101 5.45 -2.77 -0.50
C LEU A 101 4.47 -3.92 -0.39
N MET A 102 3.21 -3.59 -0.12
CA MET A 102 2.12 -4.56 -0.18
C MET A 102 1.27 -4.31 -1.43
N ARG A 103 1.06 -5.37 -2.22
CA ARG A 103 0.36 -5.32 -3.52
C ARG A 103 -0.76 -6.34 -3.54
N LEU A 104 -1.95 -5.94 -3.97
CA LEU A 104 -2.99 -6.91 -4.28
C LEU A 104 -2.66 -7.56 -5.61
N CYS A 105 -2.61 -8.88 -5.64
CA CYS A 105 -2.37 -9.68 -6.84
C CYS A 105 -3.58 -10.58 -7.12
N ILE A 106 -3.88 -10.78 -8.40
CA ILE A 106 -4.94 -11.67 -8.88
C ILE A 106 -4.34 -12.61 -9.91
N THR A 107 -4.50 -13.91 -9.66
CA THR A 107 -4.21 -14.95 -10.64
C THR A 107 -5.41 -15.13 -11.55
N ALA A 108 -5.21 -15.06 -12.87
CA ALA A 108 -6.26 -15.27 -13.85
C ALA A 108 -5.92 -16.43 -14.79
N ASP A 109 -6.88 -17.34 -14.96
CA ASP A 109 -6.82 -18.46 -15.91
C ASP A 109 -7.67 -18.15 -17.13
N TYR A 110 -7.13 -18.38 -18.32
CA TYR A 110 -7.84 -18.20 -19.59
C TYR A 110 -7.45 -19.26 -20.60
N SER A 111 -8.27 -19.44 -21.63
CA SER A 111 -7.96 -20.39 -22.71
C SER A 111 -8.09 -19.75 -24.07
N VAL A 112 -7.09 -19.97 -24.92
CA VAL A 112 -7.07 -19.55 -26.32
C VAL A 112 -6.89 -20.79 -27.18
N ALA A 113 -7.83 -21.02 -28.11
CA ALA A 113 -7.83 -22.17 -29.01
C ALA A 113 -7.69 -23.55 -28.30
N GLY A 114 -8.23 -23.67 -27.07
CA GLY A 114 -8.18 -24.91 -26.28
C GLY A 114 -6.88 -25.11 -25.48
N GLN A 115 -5.88 -24.22 -25.61
CA GLN A 115 -4.71 -24.19 -24.74
C GLN A 115 -5.00 -23.29 -23.54
N GLY A 116 -4.63 -23.76 -22.33
CA GLY A 116 -4.79 -23.00 -21.09
C GLY A 116 -3.57 -22.15 -20.77
N TYR A 117 -3.81 -20.95 -20.27
CA TYR A 117 -2.81 -19.98 -19.85
C TYR A 117 -3.16 -19.42 -18.48
N ARG A 118 -2.14 -19.01 -17.74
CA ARG A 118 -2.28 -18.41 -16.41
C ARG A 118 -1.37 -17.20 -16.29
N ARG A 119 -1.88 -16.11 -15.72
CA ARG A 119 -1.12 -14.88 -15.46
C ARG A 119 -1.43 -14.34 -14.08
N VAL A 120 -0.45 -13.66 -13.48
CA VAL A 120 -0.65 -12.92 -12.23
C VAL A 120 -0.56 -11.43 -12.54
N PHE A 121 -1.61 -10.70 -12.16
CA PHE A 121 -1.68 -9.26 -12.23
C PHE A 121 -1.54 -8.72 -10.82
N CYS A 122 -0.62 -7.80 -10.56
CA CYS A 122 -0.42 -7.19 -9.24
C CYS A 122 -0.56 -5.68 -9.34
N GLY A 123 -1.40 -5.09 -8.50
CA GLY A 123 -1.64 -3.66 -8.47
C GLY A 123 -0.45 -2.82 -8.05
N ASP A 124 -0.69 -1.51 -7.93
CA ASP A 124 0.28 -0.60 -7.36
C ASP A 124 0.63 -1.00 -5.92
N GLY A 125 1.92 -0.92 -5.59
CA GLY A 125 2.41 -1.17 -4.25
C GLY A 125 2.13 0.00 -3.33
N HIS A 126 1.54 -0.29 -2.19
CA HIS A 126 1.40 0.65 -1.09
C HIS A 126 2.43 0.30 -0.01
N GLU A 127 3.08 1.31 0.55
CA GLU A 127 3.84 1.12 1.78
C GLU A 127 2.87 0.65 2.87
N PRO A 128 3.07 -0.53 3.49
CA PRO A 128 2.22 -0.98 4.57
C PRO A 128 2.53 -0.12 5.79
N ARG A 129 1.92 1.06 5.92
CA ARG A 129 2.13 1.90 7.10
C ARG A 129 1.49 1.23 8.30
N LEU A 130 2.33 0.56 9.06
CA LEU A 130 1.96 -0.09 10.29
C LEU A 130 2.24 0.82 11.48
N PRO A 131 1.32 0.87 12.45
CA PRO A 131 -0.02 0.25 12.45
C PRO A 131 -1.11 1.12 11.78
N GLY A 132 -2.29 0.57 11.54
CA GLY A 132 -3.51 1.35 11.23
C GLY A 132 -3.79 1.78 9.79
N ASP A 133 -2.81 1.81 8.87
CA ASP A 133 -3.06 2.24 7.48
C ASP A 133 -3.33 1.06 6.51
N LEU A 134 -3.29 -0.18 7.01
CA LEU A 134 -3.77 -1.34 6.23
C LEU A 134 -5.29 -1.26 5.98
N GLY A 135 -6.03 -0.37 6.66
CA GLY A 135 -7.43 -0.07 6.36
C GLY A 135 -7.65 0.56 4.98
N VAL A 136 -6.60 1.12 4.37
CA VAL A 136 -6.60 1.70 3.01
C VAL A 136 -6.32 0.64 1.94
N LEU A 137 -6.09 -0.62 2.32
CA LEU A 137 -5.97 -1.71 1.36
C LEU A 137 -7.30 -1.87 0.63
N ASP A 138 -7.35 -1.43 -0.62
CA ASP A 138 -8.43 -1.73 -1.52
C ASP A 138 -8.41 -3.24 -1.81
N VAL A 139 -9.09 -4.01 -0.96
CA VAL A 139 -9.35 -5.44 -1.17
C VAL A 139 -10.38 -5.70 -2.26
N GLY A 140 -10.98 -4.63 -2.78
CA GLY A 140 -11.96 -4.71 -3.82
C GLY A 140 -11.33 -5.12 -5.14
N GLY A 141 -10.35 -4.39 -5.62
CA GLY A 141 -9.76 -4.71 -6.90
C GLY A 141 -8.41 -4.07 -7.08
N ILE A 142 -7.72 -4.56 -8.09
CA ILE A 142 -6.46 -3.97 -8.53
C ILE A 142 -6.71 -2.74 -9.41
N LEU A 143 -7.79 -2.80 -10.20
CA LEU A 143 -8.25 -1.77 -11.11
C LEU A 143 -9.76 -1.86 -11.27
N PRO A 144 -10.42 -0.80 -11.78
CA PRO A 144 -11.78 -0.91 -12.28
C PRO A 144 -11.91 -2.10 -13.25
N GLY A 145 -12.86 -3.01 -12.97
CA GLY A 145 -13.11 -4.21 -13.75
C GLY A 145 -12.14 -5.38 -13.51
N LEU A 146 -11.17 -5.24 -12.59
CA LEU A 146 -10.29 -6.32 -12.12
C LEU A 146 -10.50 -6.53 -10.63
N ASP A 147 -11.68 -7.03 -10.29
CA ASP A 147 -12.13 -7.28 -8.93
C ASP A 147 -11.57 -8.59 -8.38
N ALA A 148 -11.13 -8.57 -7.11
CA ALA A 148 -10.63 -9.73 -6.42
C ALA A 148 -11.78 -10.67 -6.01
N ALA A 149 -11.79 -11.87 -6.58
CA ALA A 149 -12.72 -12.94 -6.19
C ALA A 149 -12.10 -13.81 -5.09
N TRP A 150 -12.22 -13.38 -3.83
CA TRP A 150 -11.63 -14.10 -2.69
C TRP A 150 -12.30 -15.47 -2.49
N PRO A 151 -11.52 -16.56 -2.38
CA PRO A 151 -12.07 -17.90 -2.23
C PRO A 151 -12.83 -18.01 -0.90
N PRO A 152 -14.03 -18.61 -0.88
CA PRO A 152 -14.79 -18.78 0.35
C PRO A 152 -14.29 -19.99 1.18
N ASP A 153 -14.44 -19.89 2.50
CA ASP A 153 -14.35 -21.02 3.41
C ASP A 153 -15.64 -21.89 3.38
N SER A 154 -15.72 -22.89 4.28
CA SER A 154 -16.90 -23.76 4.39
C SER A 154 -18.20 -23.04 4.81
N ALA A 155 -18.10 -21.87 5.42
CA ALA A 155 -19.22 -21.00 5.82
C ALA A 155 -19.54 -19.95 4.75
N GLY A 156 -18.79 -19.92 3.64
CA GLY A 156 -18.92 -18.94 2.57
C GLY A 156 -18.13 -17.65 2.79
N ASN A 157 -17.43 -17.49 3.93
CA ASN A 157 -16.70 -16.27 4.27
C ASN A 157 -15.38 -16.20 3.50
N PRO A 158 -14.89 -15.01 3.14
CA PRO A 158 -13.68 -14.87 2.36
C PRO A 158 -12.45 -15.39 3.12
N VAL A 159 -11.60 -16.15 2.42
CA VAL A 159 -10.27 -16.55 2.89
C VAL A 159 -9.26 -15.64 2.22
N ILE A 160 -8.58 -14.84 3.03
CA ILE A 160 -7.57 -13.91 2.57
C ILE A 160 -6.23 -14.65 2.54
N ALA A 161 -5.38 -14.26 1.59
CA ALA A 161 -4.09 -14.88 1.34
C ALA A 161 -2.99 -13.82 1.28
N LEU A 162 -1.83 -14.13 1.84
CA LEU A 162 -0.60 -13.34 1.79
C LEU A 162 0.50 -14.25 1.27
N ARG A 163 1.27 -13.72 0.32
CA ARG A 163 2.47 -14.34 -0.22
C ARG A 163 3.67 -13.46 0.08
N MET A 164 4.74 -14.09 0.53
CA MET A 164 6.02 -13.43 0.78
C MET A 164 7.17 -14.40 0.53
N SER A 165 8.38 -13.90 0.36
CA SER A 165 9.53 -14.80 0.23
C SER A 165 9.80 -15.53 1.56
N PRO A 166 10.39 -16.75 1.53
CA PRO A 166 10.79 -17.46 2.75
C PRO A 166 11.72 -16.64 3.65
N GLU A 167 12.60 -15.84 3.05
CA GLU A 167 13.54 -14.97 3.76
C GLU A 167 12.82 -13.86 4.52
N VAL A 168 11.81 -13.24 3.89
CA VAL A 168 10.94 -12.26 4.56
C VAL A 168 10.19 -12.89 5.73
N ARG A 169 9.67 -14.11 5.55
CA ARG A 169 9.00 -14.83 6.64
C ARG A 169 9.95 -15.04 7.83
N VAL A 170 11.16 -15.54 7.58
CA VAL A 170 12.17 -15.75 8.62
C VAL A 170 12.53 -14.44 9.32
N LEU A 171 12.74 -13.38 8.54
CA LEU A 171 13.04 -12.05 9.07
C LEU A 171 11.95 -11.59 10.04
N LEU A 172 10.69 -11.54 9.60
CA LEU A 172 9.56 -11.06 10.39
C LEU A 172 9.26 -11.95 11.60
N SER A 173 9.45 -13.26 11.48
CA SER A 173 9.27 -14.18 12.61
C SER A 173 10.41 -14.16 13.62
N SER A 174 11.55 -13.55 13.29
CA SER A 174 12.72 -13.47 14.18
C SER A 174 12.90 -12.11 14.85
N ARG A 175 12.26 -11.06 14.33
CA ARG A 175 12.32 -9.71 14.88
C ARG A 175 11.23 -9.50 15.93
N ASP A 176 11.63 -9.03 17.10
CA ASP A 176 10.70 -8.59 18.14
C ASP A 176 9.88 -7.40 17.64
N ALA A 177 8.57 -7.40 17.87
CA ALA A 177 7.69 -6.28 17.51
C ALA A 177 7.78 -5.11 18.51
N ALA A 178 9.01 -4.74 18.90
CA ALA A 178 9.28 -3.73 19.92
C ALA A 178 8.77 -2.33 19.53
N TYR A 179 8.61 -2.08 18.23
CA TYR A 179 8.15 -0.81 17.68
C TYR A 179 6.68 -0.82 17.26
N TRP A 180 5.97 -1.94 17.42
CA TRP A 180 4.53 -1.99 17.15
C TRP A 180 3.80 -1.13 18.19
N THR A 181 3.07 -0.12 17.71
CA THR A 181 2.37 0.86 18.57
C THR A 181 0.97 1.13 18.03
N PRO A 182 -0.09 0.47 18.51
CA PRO A 182 -1.41 0.48 17.87
C PRO A 182 -1.89 1.91 17.58
N VAL A 183 -2.29 2.18 16.32
CA VAL A 183 -2.62 3.54 15.87
C VAL A 183 -3.91 4.04 16.48
N GLY A 184 -3.92 5.33 16.84
CA GLY A 184 -5.11 6.04 17.33
C GLY A 184 -5.43 5.81 18.80
N LYS A 185 -4.48 5.31 19.60
CA LYS A 185 -4.73 4.86 20.98
C LYS A 185 -4.03 5.69 22.04
N THR A 186 -4.67 5.76 23.21
CA THR A 186 -4.14 6.46 24.39
C THR A 186 -3.00 5.67 25.03
N GLU A 187 -2.12 6.36 25.75
CA GLU A 187 -0.97 5.74 26.42
C GLU A 187 -1.37 4.66 27.44
N GLU A 188 -2.50 4.85 28.12
CA GLU A 188 -3.07 3.91 29.09
C GLU A 188 -3.51 2.59 28.45
N VAL A 189 -4.09 2.67 27.24
CA VAL A 189 -4.52 1.50 26.46
C VAL A 189 -3.32 0.72 25.92
N ARG A 190 -2.25 1.41 25.50
CA ARG A 190 -0.99 0.77 25.08
C ARG A 190 -0.35 -0.04 26.21
N ALA A 191 -0.44 0.43 27.45
CA ALA A 191 0.16 -0.25 28.60
C ALA A 191 -0.57 -1.54 29.01
N ALA A 192 -1.83 -1.70 28.60
CA ALA A 192 -2.66 -2.86 28.94
C ALA A 192 -2.58 -4.01 27.91
N MET A 193 -2.14 -3.72 26.67
CA MET A 193 -1.99 -4.72 25.63
C MET A 193 -0.63 -5.42 25.71
N PRO A 194 -0.57 -6.77 25.79
CA PRO A 194 0.69 -7.45 25.54
C PRO A 194 1.08 -7.22 24.08
N PRO A 195 2.29 -6.67 23.80
CA PRO A 195 2.72 -6.47 22.43
C PRO A 195 2.81 -7.84 21.72
N PRO A 196 2.61 -7.88 20.39
CA PRO A 196 2.93 -9.05 19.61
C PRO A 196 4.37 -9.49 19.89
N GLY A 197 4.60 -10.81 19.92
CA GLY A 197 5.94 -11.34 20.20
C GLY A 197 6.90 -11.03 19.06
N THR A 198 6.41 -11.14 17.82
CA THR A 198 7.20 -10.94 16.60
C THR A 198 6.55 -9.95 15.65
N GLU A 199 7.32 -9.37 14.75
CA GLU A 199 6.82 -8.51 13.66
C GLU A 199 5.84 -9.26 12.74
N MET A 200 6.01 -10.58 12.59
CA MET A 200 5.03 -11.43 11.91
C MET A 200 3.69 -11.47 12.66
N ASP A 201 3.71 -11.61 13.99
CA ASP A 201 2.48 -11.59 14.80
C ASP A 201 1.79 -10.22 14.72
N ALA A 202 2.57 -9.14 14.69
CA ALA A 202 2.07 -7.78 14.50
C ALA A 202 1.37 -7.62 13.14
N LEU A 203 2.00 -8.10 12.05
CA LEU A 203 1.41 -8.09 10.72
C LEU A 203 0.11 -8.89 10.66
N LEU A 204 0.08 -10.10 11.24
CA LEU A 204 -1.12 -10.94 11.25
C LEU A 204 -2.24 -10.29 12.07
N LEU A 205 -1.92 -9.64 13.19
CA LEU A 205 -2.89 -8.91 14.00
C LEU A 205 -3.49 -7.72 13.23
N GLU A 206 -2.69 -7.02 12.43
CA GLU A 206 -3.17 -5.88 11.65
C GLU A 206 -4.01 -6.29 10.43
N LEU A 207 -3.77 -7.49 9.89
CA LEU A 207 -4.57 -8.12 8.83
C LEU A 207 -5.85 -8.79 9.35
N ASP A 208 -5.96 -9.01 10.66
CA ASP A 208 -7.13 -9.59 11.31
C ASP A 208 -8.25 -8.54 11.47
N ARG A 209 -8.88 -8.19 10.34
CA ARG A 209 -9.93 -7.17 10.21
C ARG A 209 -11.25 -7.79 9.73
N PRO A 210 -11.84 -8.72 10.50
CA PRO A 210 -12.96 -9.55 10.04
C PRO A 210 -14.15 -8.70 9.58
N LEU A 211 -14.47 -7.61 10.29
CA LEU A 211 -15.59 -6.76 9.92
C LEU A 211 -15.34 -6.08 8.57
N GLU A 212 -14.17 -5.48 8.38
CA GLU A 212 -13.81 -4.84 7.11
C GLU A 212 -13.84 -5.84 5.93
N TRP A 213 -13.37 -7.08 6.15
CA TRP A 213 -13.44 -8.13 5.14
C TRP A 213 -14.87 -8.48 4.77
N LEU A 214 -15.78 -8.66 5.74
CA LEU A 214 -17.18 -8.99 5.43
C LEU A 214 -17.88 -7.83 4.71
N VAL A 215 -17.72 -6.60 5.21
CA VAL A 215 -18.35 -5.40 4.65
C VAL A 215 -17.92 -5.15 3.21
N ARG A 216 -16.63 -5.35 2.89
CA ARG A 216 -16.09 -5.12 1.54
C ARG A 216 -16.34 -6.28 0.57
N LEU A 217 -16.35 -7.52 1.06
CA LEU A 217 -16.32 -8.72 0.20
C LEU A 217 -17.64 -9.47 0.09
N TRP A 218 -18.56 -9.35 1.04
CA TRP A 218 -19.90 -9.95 0.89
C TRP A 218 -20.71 -9.40 -0.28
N PRO A 219 -20.66 -8.10 -0.63
CA PRO A 219 -21.40 -7.56 -1.78
C PRO A 219 -20.95 -8.13 -3.13
N ARG A 220 -19.75 -8.70 -3.19
CA ARG A 220 -19.12 -9.14 -4.45
C ARG A 220 -19.55 -10.56 -4.77
N GLU A 221 -19.79 -10.86 -6.04
CA GLU A 221 -20.09 -12.24 -6.48
C GLU A 221 -18.82 -13.11 -6.48
N GLY A 222 -18.99 -14.41 -6.22
CA GLY A 222 -17.87 -15.34 -5.96
C GLY A 222 -17.01 -15.74 -7.17
N GLU A 223 -17.48 -15.56 -8.40
CA GLU A 223 -16.69 -15.84 -9.60
C GLU A 223 -16.69 -14.58 -10.49
N GLN A 224 -15.53 -13.92 -10.58
CA GLN A 224 -15.34 -12.73 -11.40
C GLN A 224 -14.64 -13.13 -12.70
N SER A 225 -15.24 -12.77 -13.82
CA SER A 225 -14.64 -12.84 -15.15
C SER A 225 -13.98 -11.52 -15.50
N VAL A 226 -12.74 -11.58 -15.97
CA VAL A 226 -11.92 -10.42 -16.33
C VAL A 226 -11.70 -10.44 -17.83
N GLY A 227 -12.08 -9.37 -18.53
CA GLY A 227 -11.73 -9.20 -19.94
C GLY A 227 -10.24 -9.00 -20.12
N LEU A 228 -9.58 -9.87 -20.90
CA LEU A 228 -8.18 -9.74 -21.26
C LEU A 228 -8.02 -9.51 -22.78
N ARG A 229 -6.99 -8.75 -23.13
CA ARG A 229 -6.47 -8.63 -24.50
C ARG A 229 -5.11 -9.31 -24.60
N TYR A 230 -4.88 -10.03 -25.69
CA TYR A 230 -3.66 -10.82 -25.91
C TYR A 230 -3.16 -10.71 -27.35
N ASP A 231 -1.87 -10.96 -27.56
CA ASP A 231 -1.28 -11.12 -28.90
C ASP A 231 -1.59 -12.54 -29.40
N ALA A 232 -2.21 -12.67 -30.58
CA ALA A 232 -2.53 -13.98 -31.15
C ALA A 232 -1.28 -14.85 -31.42
N ALA A 233 -0.12 -14.23 -31.65
CA ALA A 233 1.15 -14.95 -31.82
C ALA A 233 1.78 -15.37 -30.47
N HIS A 234 1.49 -14.64 -29.39
CA HIS A 234 2.02 -14.87 -28.05
C HIS A 234 0.88 -14.78 -27.02
N PRO A 235 -0.04 -15.75 -26.96
CA PRO A 235 -1.23 -15.63 -26.10
C PRO A 235 -0.89 -15.51 -24.61
N GLU A 236 0.32 -15.91 -24.20
CA GLU A 236 0.85 -15.73 -22.85
C GLU A 236 1.03 -14.26 -22.44
N THR A 237 1.14 -13.32 -23.39
CA THR A 237 1.29 -11.88 -23.13
C THR A 237 -0.06 -11.18 -23.06
N ALA A 238 -0.92 -11.61 -22.13
CA ALA A 238 -2.25 -11.02 -21.93
C ALA A 238 -2.26 -9.89 -20.88
N TYR A 239 -3.06 -8.86 -21.13
CA TYR A 239 -3.28 -7.70 -20.25
C TYR A 239 -4.78 -7.45 -20.03
N PRO A 240 -5.20 -6.83 -18.89
CA PRO A 240 -6.59 -6.45 -18.67
C PRO A 240 -7.09 -5.47 -19.74
N GLU A 241 -8.31 -5.68 -20.25
CA GLU A 241 -8.87 -4.82 -21.30
C GLU A 241 -9.05 -3.37 -20.84
N THR A 242 -9.39 -3.16 -19.57
CA THR A 242 -9.53 -1.82 -18.97
C THR A 242 -8.22 -1.05 -18.96
N LEU A 243 -7.09 -1.74 -18.80
CA LEU A 243 -5.77 -1.16 -18.92
C LEU A 243 -5.49 -0.75 -20.37
N VAL A 244 -5.79 -1.62 -21.33
CA VAL A 244 -5.55 -1.36 -22.76
C VAL A 244 -6.39 -0.19 -23.29
N GLY A 245 -7.65 -0.09 -22.87
CA GLY A 245 -8.58 0.96 -23.34
C GLY A 245 -8.22 2.38 -22.87
N GLY A 246 -7.51 2.52 -21.74
CA GLY A 246 -7.15 3.82 -21.17
C GLY A 246 -5.87 4.45 -21.70
N LEU A 247 -5.21 3.80 -22.66
CA LEU A 247 -3.84 4.12 -23.06
C LEU A 247 -3.75 5.00 -24.32
N GLU A 248 -4.66 5.93 -24.59
CA GLU A 248 -4.42 6.84 -25.72
C GLU A 248 -3.30 7.85 -25.39
N MET A 249 -2.24 7.88 -26.22
CA MET A 249 -1.17 8.87 -26.09
C MET A 249 -1.70 10.25 -26.48
N SER A 250 -2.00 11.09 -25.49
CA SER A 250 -2.35 12.48 -25.78
C SER A 250 -1.15 13.23 -26.38
N SER A 251 -1.42 14.16 -27.30
CA SER A 251 -0.41 15.07 -27.86
C SER A 251 0.40 15.79 -26.77
N ASP A 252 -0.24 16.04 -25.63
CA ASP A 252 0.31 16.78 -24.51
C ASP A 252 1.42 15.99 -23.82
N ARG A 253 1.29 14.65 -23.71
CA ARG A 253 2.35 13.79 -23.12
C ARG A 253 3.62 13.80 -23.96
N LEU A 254 3.51 13.77 -25.28
CA LEU A 254 4.67 13.87 -26.18
C LEU A 254 5.35 15.24 -26.05
N GLY A 255 4.57 16.31 -25.97
CA GLY A 255 5.08 17.67 -25.74
C GLY A 255 5.86 17.76 -24.43
N THR A 256 5.27 17.27 -23.34
CA THR A 256 5.92 17.22 -22.01
C THR A 256 7.19 16.38 -22.01
N SER A 257 7.16 15.18 -22.59
CA SER A 257 8.36 14.33 -22.73
C SER A 257 9.49 15.06 -23.45
N LEU A 258 9.19 15.71 -24.59
CA LEU A 258 10.19 16.44 -25.36
C LEU A 258 10.80 17.60 -24.56
N VAL A 259 9.97 18.37 -23.85
CA VAL A 259 10.42 19.48 -22.99
C VAL A 259 11.36 18.97 -21.89
N LEU A 260 11.00 17.89 -21.19
CA LEU A 260 11.83 17.32 -20.14
C LEU A 260 13.14 16.75 -20.68
N LEU A 261 13.10 16.05 -21.82
CA LEU A 261 14.31 15.56 -22.48
C LEU A 261 15.24 16.71 -22.88
N MET A 262 14.70 17.82 -23.40
CA MET A 262 15.51 19.01 -23.75
C MET A 262 16.14 19.67 -22.52
N ILE A 263 15.36 19.89 -21.45
CA ILE A 263 15.85 20.47 -20.20
C ILE A 263 16.92 19.56 -19.58
N GLY A 264 16.63 18.27 -19.50
CA GLY A 264 17.54 17.26 -18.96
C GLY A 264 18.85 17.19 -19.74
N LEU A 265 18.79 17.21 -21.07
CA LEU A 265 19.97 17.23 -21.94
C LEU A 265 20.81 18.49 -21.75
N LEU A 266 20.19 19.66 -21.63
CA LEU A 266 20.87 20.93 -21.40
C LEU A 266 21.59 20.94 -20.05
N LEU A 267 20.91 20.53 -18.98
CA LEU A 267 21.49 20.44 -17.63
C LEU A 267 22.61 19.41 -17.58
N TRP A 268 22.40 18.22 -18.15
CA TRP A 268 23.39 17.16 -18.22
C TRP A 268 24.65 17.62 -18.92
N ARG A 269 24.51 18.19 -20.13
CA ARG A 269 25.64 18.71 -20.91
C ARG A 269 26.38 19.80 -20.15
N THR A 270 25.66 20.70 -19.50
CA THR A 270 26.26 21.80 -18.73
C THR A 270 27.05 21.25 -17.53
N GLY A 271 26.47 20.30 -16.79
CA GLY A 271 27.14 19.61 -15.68
C GLY A 271 28.42 18.89 -16.12
N VAL A 272 28.39 18.15 -17.25
CA VAL A 272 29.58 17.48 -17.80
C VAL A 272 30.66 18.50 -18.19
N VAL A 273 30.29 19.61 -18.83
CA VAL A 273 31.24 20.66 -19.21
C VAL A 273 31.85 21.34 -17.99
N VAL A 274 31.04 21.57 -16.94
CA VAL A 274 31.50 22.17 -15.69
C VAL A 274 32.43 21.24 -14.93
N ILE A 275 32.11 19.95 -14.77
CA ILE A 275 32.98 19.02 -14.01
C ILE A 275 34.25 18.68 -14.79
N LEU A 276 34.14 18.47 -16.11
CA LEU A 276 35.24 18.02 -16.96
C LEU A 276 35.84 19.17 -17.80
N PHE A 277 35.82 20.40 -17.30
CA PHE A 277 36.25 21.59 -18.04
C PHE A 277 37.68 21.46 -18.61
N ASP A 278 38.60 20.90 -17.81
CA ASP A 278 40.01 20.71 -18.15
C ASP A 278 40.27 19.45 -19.03
N GLN A 279 39.24 18.66 -19.30
CA GLN A 279 39.38 17.44 -20.08
C GLN A 279 39.24 17.67 -21.58
N SER A 280 39.80 16.73 -22.35
CA SER A 280 39.72 16.77 -23.81
C SER A 280 38.26 16.83 -24.29
N PRO A 281 37.97 17.51 -25.42
CA PRO A 281 36.63 17.53 -26.01
C PRO A 281 36.07 16.13 -26.28
N ARG A 282 36.94 15.16 -26.60
CA ARG A 282 36.55 13.76 -26.80
C ARG A 282 36.07 13.11 -25.51
N THR A 283 36.78 13.31 -24.40
CA THR A 283 36.37 12.79 -23.08
C THR A 283 35.01 13.37 -22.67
N ARG A 284 34.83 14.69 -22.82
CA ARG A 284 33.54 15.36 -22.56
C ARG A 284 32.42 14.82 -23.44
N LEU A 285 32.70 14.55 -24.72
CA LEU A 285 31.72 13.97 -25.62
C LEU A 285 31.33 12.55 -25.19
N ILE A 286 32.29 11.69 -24.86
CA ILE A 286 32.03 10.31 -24.44
C ILE A 286 31.21 10.29 -23.15
N VAL A 287 31.64 11.04 -22.12
CA VAL A 287 30.92 11.11 -20.84
C VAL A 287 29.56 11.83 -20.97
N GLY A 288 29.45 12.77 -21.91
CA GLY A 288 28.18 13.44 -22.20
C GLY A 288 27.18 12.56 -22.93
N VAL A 289 27.63 11.73 -23.87
CA VAL A 289 26.76 10.97 -24.79
C VAL A 289 26.49 9.55 -24.30
N LEU A 290 27.49 8.85 -23.74
CA LEU A 290 27.35 7.45 -23.34
C LEU A 290 26.19 7.25 -22.34
N PRO A 291 26.02 8.09 -21.31
CA PRO A 291 24.87 7.99 -20.41
C PRO A 291 23.56 8.28 -21.12
N LEU A 292 23.51 9.21 -22.09
CA LEU A 292 22.29 9.49 -22.86
C LEU A 292 21.83 8.28 -23.68
N VAL A 293 22.77 7.55 -24.27
CA VAL A 293 22.47 6.30 -24.99
C VAL A 293 21.97 5.23 -24.03
N LEU A 294 22.49 5.23 -22.80
CA LEU A 294 22.15 4.25 -21.78
C LEU A 294 20.91 4.61 -20.94
N VAL A 295 20.21 5.72 -21.22
CA VAL A 295 18.98 6.14 -20.52
C VAL A 295 17.97 5.00 -20.31
N PRO A 296 17.71 4.12 -21.30
CA PRO A 296 16.78 3.00 -21.11
C PRO A 296 17.16 2.07 -19.95
N TRP A 297 18.45 1.92 -19.65
CA TRP A 297 18.95 0.98 -18.64
C TRP A 297 19.15 1.61 -17.27
N TRP A 298 19.54 2.88 -17.18
CA TRP A 298 19.78 3.52 -15.87
C TRP A 298 18.62 4.38 -15.37
N SER A 299 17.63 4.73 -16.20
CA SER A 299 16.47 5.52 -15.74
C SER A 299 15.74 4.84 -14.57
N ASP A 300 15.56 3.52 -14.66
CA ASP A 300 14.94 2.72 -13.59
C ASP A 300 15.80 2.63 -12.35
N ALA A 301 17.11 2.44 -12.53
CA ALA A 301 18.07 2.40 -11.43
C ALA A 301 18.17 3.75 -10.71
N LEU A 302 18.09 4.87 -11.42
CA LEU A 302 18.24 6.22 -10.86
C LEU A 302 17.01 6.65 -10.06
N LEU A 303 15.80 6.35 -10.56
CA LEU A 303 14.57 6.58 -9.78
C LEU A 303 14.45 5.60 -8.61
N GLY A 304 14.89 4.36 -8.81
CA GLY A 304 15.05 3.39 -7.73
C GLY A 304 15.97 3.92 -6.64
N ALA A 305 17.16 4.41 -7.02
CA ALA A 305 18.16 4.99 -6.12
C ALA A 305 17.63 6.23 -5.36
N ALA A 306 16.80 7.06 -6.01
CA ALA A 306 16.21 8.24 -5.37
C ALA A 306 15.28 7.88 -4.18
N ARG A 307 14.68 6.68 -4.15
CA ARG A 307 13.92 6.19 -2.98
C ARG A 307 14.78 6.01 -1.72
N TRP A 308 16.09 5.88 -1.91
CA TRP A 308 17.04 5.58 -0.84
C TRP A 308 17.81 6.81 -0.36
N ILE A 309 17.72 7.93 -1.07
CA ILE A 309 18.36 9.18 -0.69
C ILE A 309 17.34 9.97 0.15
N ASP A 310 17.25 9.62 1.43
CA ASP A 310 16.51 10.31 2.50
C ASP A 310 15.00 10.58 2.26
N ARG A 311 14.15 10.14 3.20
CA ARG A 311 12.67 10.15 3.08
C ARG A 311 12.12 11.56 2.79
N GLU A 312 12.74 12.59 3.36
CA GLU A 312 12.34 13.99 3.20
C GLU A 312 12.64 14.51 1.78
N SER A 313 13.76 14.09 1.19
CA SER A 313 14.13 14.41 -0.20
C SER A 313 13.32 13.60 -1.21
N TYR A 314 12.95 12.36 -0.86
CA TYR A 314 12.05 11.53 -1.66
C TYR A 314 10.64 12.11 -1.72
N HIS A 315 10.08 12.66 -0.62
CA HIS A 315 8.79 13.36 -0.67
C HIS A 315 8.85 14.62 -1.54
N LEU A 316 9.92 15.42 -1.44
CA LEU A 316 10.12 16.57 -2.35
C LEU A 316 10.26 16.15 -3.81
N ALA A 317 10.88 15.01 -4.10
CA ALA A 317 10.93 14.48 -5.45
C ALA A 317 9.57 13.92 -5.89
N THR A 318 8.89 13.16 -5.04
CA THR A 318 7.64 12.44 -5.35
C THR A 318 6.37 13.26 -5.21
N ASP A 319 6.42 14.46 -4.63
CA ASP A 319 5.34 15.45 -4.69
C ASP A 319 5.40 16.28 -6.00
N PHE A 320 6.59 16.41 -6.61
CA PHE A 320 6.78 17.12 -7.89
C PHE A 320 6.82 16.18 -9.12
N LEU A 321 7.25 14.92 -8.96
CA LEU A 321 7.27 13.89 -10.01
C LEU A 321 6.07 12.93 -10.09
N PRO A 322 5.04 12.93 -9.22
CA PRO A 322 3.95 11.96 -9.33
C PRO A 322 3.17 12.23 -10.63
N ASP A 323 2.93 13.51 -10.96
CA ASP A 323 2.31 13.92 -12.23
C ASP A 323 3.15 13.55 -13.48
N LEU A 324 4.47 13.42 -13.32
CA LEU A 324 5.38 13.06 -14.42
C LEU A 324 5.63 11.55 -14.53
N THR A 325 5.48 10.78 -13.45
CA THR A 325 5.65 9.32 -13.43
C THR A 325 4.34 8.54 -13.66
N LEU A 326 3.19 9.23 -13.69
CA LEU A 326 1.90 8.73 -14.19
C LEU A 326 1.98 8.17 -15.64
N GLY A 327 3.05 8.48 -16.39
CA GLY A 327 3.27 7.91 -17.72
C GLY A 327 3.70 6.44 -17.73
N ARG A 328 4.31 5.93 -16.64
CA ARG A 328 4.89 4.56 -16.62
C ARG A 328 4.35 3.63 -15.55
N ARG A 329 3.72 4.11 -14.48
CA ARG A 329 3.01 3.17 -13.61
C ARG A 329 1.75 2.76 -14.34
N LEU A 330 1.90 1.72 -15.19
CA LEU A 330 0.83 0.77 -15.28
C LEU A 330 0.43 0.50 -13.84
N PRO A 331 -0.81 0.79 -13.44
CA PRO A 331 -1.29 0.49 -12.10
C PRO A 331 -1.27 -1.02 -11.81
N ILE A 332 -0.75 -1.83 -12.75
CA ILE A 332 -0.60 -3.27 -12.71
C ILE A 332 0.78 -3.67 -13.24
N SER A 333 1.48 -4.50 -12.47
CA SER A 333 2.59 -5.32 -12.93
C SER A 333 2.11 -6.73 -13.30
N VAL A 334 2.65 -7.32 -14.37
CA VAL A 334 2.23 -8.64 -14.86
C VAL A 334 3.38 -9.63 -14.72
N HIS A 335 3.10 -10.78 -14.11
CA HIS A 335 4.11 -11.77 -13.71
C HIS A 335 3.76 -13.18 -14.20
N ASP A 336 4.79 -14.00 -14.36
CA ASP A 336 4.64 -15.44 -14.50
C ASP A 336 4.19 -16.04 -13.15
N PRO A 337 3.12 -16.85 -13.10
CA PRO A 337 2.70 -17.55 -11.88
C PRO A 337 3.83 -18.33 -11.19
N ALA A 338 4.75 -18.92 -11.96
CA ALA A 338 5.87 -19.69 -11.43
C ALA A 338 6.85 -18.84 -10.59
N ALA A 339 6.81 -17.51 -10.72
CA ALA A 339 7.56 -16.61 -9.86
C ALA A 339 7.08 -16.69 -8.40
N PHE A 340 5.79 -16.95 -8.18
CA PHE A 340 5.18 -17.02 -6.85
C PHE A 340 5.10 -18.43 -6.27
N ASP A 341 5.39 -19.47 -7.04
CA ASP A 341 5.35 -20.87 -6.54
C ASP A 341 6.37 -21.15 -5.42
N ARG A 342 7.40 -20.31 -5.33
CA ARG A 342 8.45 -20.38 -4.28
C ARG A 342 8.11 -19.59 -3.03
N PHE A 343 7.00 -18.87 -3.02
CA PHE A 343 6.65 -17.97 -1.94
C PHE A 343 5.95 -18.74 -0.83
N GLU A 344 6.12 -18.28 0.39
CA GLU A 344 5.38 -18.77 1.54
C GLU A 344 3.93 -18.28 1.45
N HIS A 345 2.99 -19.19 1.62
CA HIS A 345 1.57 -18.91 1.50
C HIS A 345 0.92 -18.92 2.89
N ILE A 346 0.48 -17.76 3.35
CA ILE A 346 -0.31 -17.62 4.56
C ILE A 346 -1.75 -17.40 4.14
N ARG A 347 -2.66 -18.24 4.67
CA ARG A 347 -4.10 -18.10 4.45
C ARG A 347 -4.78 -17.91 5.80
N TRP A 348 -5.68 -16.93 5.87
CA TRP A 348 -6.49 -16.70 7.05
C TRP A 348 -7.96 -16.53 6.64
N PRO A 349 -8.87 -17.30 7.23
CA PRO A 349 -10.29 -17.04 7.03
C PRO A 349 -10.63 -15.70 7.68
N ALA A 350 -11.52 -14.92 7.04
CA ALA A 350 -12.04 -13.71 7.67
C ALA A 350 -12.78 -14.00 8.98
N ILE A 351 -13.29 -15.22 9.16
CA ILE A 351 -13.86 -15.69 10.42
C ILE A 351 -13.27 -17.07 10.72
N GLY A 352 -12.54 -17.20 11.83
CA GLY A 352 -11.91 -18.46 12.22
C GLY A 352 -10.46 -18.28 12.61
N THR A 353 -9.79 -19.38 12.96
CA THR A 353 -8.39 -19.31 13.41
C THR A 353 -7.45 -18.96 12.24
N PRO A 354 -6.40 -18.14 12.47
CA PRO A 354 -5.91 -17.64 13.76
C PRO A 354 -6.42 -16.23 14.16
N SER A 355 -7.69 -15.88 13.88
CA SER A 355 -8.24 -14.58 14.27
C SER A 355 -8.37 -14.43 15.80
N TYR A 356 -8.02 -13.25 16.30
CA TYR A 356 -8.29 -12.82 17.68
C TYR A 356 -9.79 -12.78 17.97
N TYR A 357 -10.61 -12.52 16.95
CA TYR A 357 -12.05 -12.37 17.09
C TYR A 357 -12.82 -13.69 17.09
N VAL A 358 -12.13 -14.84 16.95
CA VAL A 358 -12.72 -16.18 17.01
C VAL A 358 -13.69 -16.37 18.18
N PRO A 359 -13.34 -16.03 19.44
CA PRO A 359 -14.23 -16.26 20.57
C PRO A 359 -15.56 -15.51 20.49
N PHE A 360 -15.64 -14.45 19.68
CA PHE A 360 -16.83 -13.63 19.51
C PHE A 360 -17.60 -14.00 18.25
N LEU A 361 -16.92 -14.23 17.13
CA LEU A 361 -17.56 -14.38 15.81
C LEU A 361 -17.91 -15.83 15.47
N GLU A 362 -17.06 -16.80 15.84
CA GLU A 362 -17.31 -18.21 15.52
C GLU A 362 -18.61 -18.72 16.19
N PRO A 363 -18.89 -18.41 17.47
CA PRO A 363 -20.15 -18.82 18.10
C PRO A 363 -21.39 -18.18 17.47
N MET A 364 -21.27 -17.00 16.83
CA MET A 364 -22.39 -16.35 16.15
C MET A 364 -22.75 -17.05 14.83
N GLY A 365 -21.88 -17.94 14.33
CA GLY A 365 -22.14 -18.71 13.13
C GLY A 365 -22.33 -17.84 11.88
N LEU A 366 -21.64 -16.71 11.81
CA LEU A 366 -21.67 -15.79 10.68
C LEU A 366 -21.37 -16.52 9.38
N ARG A 367 -22.28 -16.37 8.41
CA ARG A 367 -22.20 -17.01 7.10
C ARG A 367 -22.46 -15.98 6.03
N ARG A 368 -21.80 -16.15 4.89
CA ARG A 368 -22.10 -15.33 3.72
C ARG A 368 -23.57 -15.52 3.35
N PRO A 369 -24.32 -14.42 3.17
CA PRO A 369 -25.75 -14.49 2.85
C PRO A 369 -25.96 -15.13 1.47
N ARG A 370 -27.09 -15.81 1.28
CA ARG A 370 -27.46 -16.45 0.01
C ARG A 370 -27.75 -15.43 -1.09
N VAL A 371 -28.29 -14.27 -0.70
CA VAL A 371 -28.49 -13.12 -1.57
C VAL A 371 -27.37 -12.15 -1.22
N TYR A 372 -26.55 -11.79 -2.21
CA TYR A 372 -25.45 -10.86 -1.99
C TYR A 372 -26.03 -9.49 -1.59
N PRO A 373 -25.48 -8.85 -0.54
CA PRO A 373 -25.82 -7.47 -0.23
C PRO A 373 -25.48 -6.58 -1.42
N GLU A 374 -26.29 -5.56 -1.69
CA GLU A 374 -26.07 -4.68 -2.84
C GLU A 374 -24.81 -3.82 -2.67
N ASP A 375 -24.50 -3.45 -1.43
CA ASP A 375 -23.37 -2.60 -1.08
C ASP A 375 -22.82 -2.93 0.32
N ALA A 376 -21.79 -2.17 0.71
CA ALA A 376 -21.12 -2.30 2.00
C ALA A 376 -22.04 -1.99 3.20
N ASP A 377 -22.97 -1.05 3.06
CA ASP A 377 -23.93 -0.72 4.13
C ASP A 377 -24.89 -1.90 4.38
N ALA A 378 -25.41 -2.50 3.31
CA ALA A 378 -26.25 -3.69 3.36
C ALA A 378 -25.47 -4.89 3.93
N ALA A 379 -24.19 -5.05 3.57
CA ALA A 379 -23.35 -6.11 4.13
C ALA A 379 -23.13 -5.96 5.64
N LEU A 380 -22.84 -4.75 6.12
CA LEU A 380 -22.71 -4.48 7.54
C LEU A 380 -24.02 -4.79 8.28
N MET A 381 -25.15 -4.32 7.76
CA MET A 381 -26.45 -4.55 8.39
C MET A 381 -26.86 -6.02 8.37
N GLU A 382 -26.50 -6.77 7.34
CA GLU A 382 -26.71 -8.22 7.29
C GLU A 382 -25.84 -8.96 8.33
N ALA A 383 -24.59 -8.53 8.55
CA ALA A 383 -23.73 -9.10 9.58
C ALA A 383 -24.31 -8.83 10.98
N VAL A 384 -24.74 -7.58 11.24
CA VAL A 384 -25.43 -7.19 12.48
C VAL A 384 -26.68 -8.03 12.68
N ARG A 385 -27.50 -8.25 11.64
CA ARG A 385 -28.72 -9.04 11.72
C ARG A 385 -28.44 -10.50 12.09
N GLN A 386 -27.40 -11.11 11.52
CA GLN A 386 -27.00 -12.48 11.86
C GLN A 386 -26.49 -12.58 13.29
N VAL A 387 -25.64 -11.64 13.72
CA VAL A 387 -25.17 -11.57 15.12
C VAL A 387 -26.35 -11.38 16.07
N ASP A 388 -27.29 -10.49 15.75
CA ASP A 388 -28.46 -10.25 16.60
C ASP A 388 -29.34 -11.48 16.76
N ALA A 389 -29.59 -12.20 15.67
CA ALA A 389 -30.32 -13.47 15.72
C ALA A 389 -29.58 -14.53 16.56
N ALA A 390 -28.25 -14.59 16.48
CA ALA A 390 -27.45 -15.53 17.27
C ALA A 390 -27.43 -15.16 18.76
N VAL A 391 -27.30 -13.88 19.11
CA VAL A 391 -27.38 -13.41 20.50
C VAL A 391 -28.78 -13.62 21.07
N ALA A 392 -29.83 -13.48 20.24
CA ALA A 392 -31.22 -13.64 20.66
C ALA A 392 -31.51 -15.02 21.27
N VAL A 393 -30.82 -16.08 20.82
CA VAL A 393 -31.01 -17.46 21.30
C VAL A 393 -30.16 -17.82 22.52
N LEU A 394 -29.17 -16.98 22.89
CA LEU A 394 -28.34 -17.19 24.07
C LEU A 394 -29.15 -17.03 25.36
N SER A 395 -28.82 -17.85 26.35
CA SER A 395 -29.31 -17.68 27.72
C SER A 395 -28.80 -16.36 28.31
N ASP A 396 -29.49 -15.87 29.34
CA ASP A 396 -29.10 -14.62 30.01
C ASP A 396 -27.68 -14.69 30.63
N ALA A 397 -27.24 -15.87 31.08
CA ALA A 397 -25.89 -16.07 31.60
C ALA A 397 -24.85 -15.96 30.48
N GLU A 398 -25.09 -16.61 29.33
CA GLU A 398 -24.20 -16.56 28.17
C GLU A 398 -24.12 -15.13 27.59
N ARG A 399 -25.25 -14.40 27.53
CA ARG A 399 -25.27 -12.99 27.12
C ARG A 399 -24.42 -12.13 28.06
N ALA A 400 -24.55 -12.33 29.38
CA ALA A 400 -23.76 -11.59 30.34
C ALA A 400 -22.26 -11.84 30.13
N THR A 401 -21.86 -13.11 29.98
CA THR A 401 -20.48 -13.49 29.69
C THR A 401 -19.98 -12.90 28.37
N LEU A 402 -20.80 -12.94 27.31
CA LEU A 402 -20.45 -12.35 26.02
C LEU A 402 -20.21 -10.85 26.11
N PHE A 403 -21.14 -10.08 26.70
CA PHE A 403 -20.99 -8.62 26.80
C PHE A 403 -19.86 -8.21 27.73
N ASP A 404 -19.60 -8.97 28.80
CA ASP A 404 -18.42 -8.73 29.65
C ASP A 404 -17.13 -9.01 28.88
N ALA A 405 -17.06 -10.10 28.12
CA ALA A 405 -15.90 -10.42 27.29
C ALA A 405 -15.68 -9.38 26.18
N LEU A 406 -16.75 -8.89 25.53
CA LEU A 406 -16.67 -7.80 24.55
C LEU A 406 -16.22 -6.48 25.21
N SER A 407 -16.71 -6.17 26.41
CA SER A 407 -16.24 -4.99 27.17
C SER A 407 -14.74 -5.08 27.47
N GLN A 408 -14.25 -6.28 27.80
CA GLN A 408 -12.82 -6.51 27.99
C GLN A 408 -12.05 -6.46 26.66
N ALA A 409 -12.64 -6.92 25.56
CA ALA A 409 -12.02 -6.79 24.23
C ALA A 409 -11.89 -5.33 23.81
N GLU A 410 -12.91 -4.50 24.04
CA GLU A 410 -12.87 -3.04 23.86
C GLU A 410 -11.79 -2.37 24.70
N LEU A 411 -11.69 -2.74 25.98
CA LEU A 411 -10.62 -2.28 26.87
C LEU A 411 -9.23 -2.63 26.34
N ASN A 412 -9.11 -3.75 25.65
CA ASN A 412 -7.88 -4.19 24.98
C ASN A 412 -7.83 -3.75 23.52
N ASP A 413 -8.67 -2.81 23.11
CA ASP A 413 -8.67 -2.18 21.80
C ASP A 413 -8.91 -3.13 20.61
N ARG A 414 -9.63 -4.22 20.87
CA ARG A 414 -10.06 -5.19 19.87
C ARG A 414 -11.56 -5.07 19.65
N GLY A 415 -11.96 -3.84 19.39
CA GLY A 415 -13.36 -3.42 19.35
C GLY A 415 -14.03 -3.43 17.98
N GLU A 416 -13.28 -3.74 16.92
CA GLU A 416 -13.79 -3.59 15.55
C GLU A 416 -15.10 -4.32 15.32
N VAL A 417 -15.22 -5.54 15.87
CA VAL A 417 -16.42 -6.37 15.76
C VAL A 417 -17.55 -5.94 16.69
N ALA A 418 -17.30 -5.08 17.67
CA ALA A 418 -18.31 -4.70 18.67
C ALA A 418 -19.46 -3.90 18.07
N LEU A 419 -19.22 -3.21 16.95
CA LEU A 419 -20.27 -2.60 16.14
C LEU A 419 -21.38 -3.61 15.78
N LEU A 420 -21.02 -4.88 15.56
CA LEU A 420 -21.98 -5.95 15.25
C LEU A 420 -22.94 -6.28 16.41
N PHE A 421 -22.57 -5.95 17.65
CA PHE A 421 -23.31 -6.32 18.85
C PHE A 421 -24.14 -5.16 19.44
N LEU A 422 -24.06 -3.95 18.88
CA LEU A 422 -24.75 -2.76 19.41
C LEU A 422 -26.26 -2.94 19.52
N VAL A 423 -26.89 -3.54 18.50
CA VAL A 423 -28.35 -3.78 18.47
C VAL A 423 -28.78 -4.73 19.58
N SER A 424 -28.09 -5.86 19.74
CA SER A 424 -28.41 -6.87 20.75
C SER A 424 -28.12 -6.40 22.16
N ALA A 425 -27.05 -5.62 22.35
CA ALA A 425 -26.71 -5.01 23.62
C ALA A 425 -27.77 -3.99 24.03
N ARG A 426 -28.18 -3.10 23.12
CA ARG A 426 -29.30 -2.16 23.32
C ARG A 426 -30.58 -2.90 23.70
N ALA A 427 -30.97 -3.91 22.92
CA ALA A 427 -32.18 -4.68 23.18
C ALA A 427 -32.12 -5.38 24.55
N THR A 428 -30.96 -5.95 24.92
CA THR A 428 -30.79 -6.62 26.22
C THR A 428 -30.83 -5.61 27.37
N ALA A 429 -30.16 -4.47 27.27
CA ALA A 429 -30.15 -3.44 28.32
C ALA A 429 -31.55 -2.89 28.60
N LEU A 430 -32.36 -2.69 27.56
CA LEU A 430 -33.70 -2.11 27.66
C LEU A 430 -34.82 -3.11 28.02
N ASP A 431 -34.57 -4.42 27.95
CA ASP A 431 -35.59 -5.46 28.15
C ASP A 431 -35.78 -5.80 29.66
N PRO A 432 -36.88 -5.36 30.31
CA PRO A 432 -37.11 -5.63 31.73
C PRO A 432 -37.34 -7.11 32.04
N GLY A 433 -37.64 -7.94 31.02
CA GLY A 433 -37.76 -9.39 31.15
C GLY A 433 -36.43 -10.11 31.31
N ARG A 434 -35.30 -9.44 31.08
CA ARG A 434 -33.95 -10.00 31.19
C ARG A 434 -33.39 -9.94 32.59
N SER A 435 -32.53 -10.91 32.92
CA SER A 435 -31.85 -10.96 34.21
C SER A 435 -31.06 -9.67 34.49
N PRO A 436 -30.98 -9.22 35.74
CA PRO A 436 -30.17 -8.06 36.11
C PRO A 436 -28.67 -8.19 35.80
N ALA A 437 -28.16 -9.42 35.67
CA ALA A 437 -26.75 -9.65 35.29
C ALA A 437 -26.53 -9.33 33.81
N SER A 438 -27.35 -9.90 32.93
CA SER A 438 -27.27 -9.68 31.47
C SER A 438 -27.47 -8.20 31.09
N ARG A 439 -28.44 -7.53 31.72
CA ARG A 439 -28.67 -6.10 31.51
C ARG A 439 -27.45 -5.26 31.87
N ARG A 440 -26.91 -5.43 33.08
CA ARG A 440 -25.74 -4.67 33.54
C ARG A 440 -24.50 -4.93 32.70
N ALA A 441 -24.30 -6.15 32.20
CA ALA A 441 -23.20 -6.46 31.28
C ALA A 441 -23.37 -5.73 29.95
N ALA A 442 -24.58 -5.73 29.38
CA ALA A 442 -24.89 -4.97 28.16
C ALA A 442 -24.72 -3.45 28.35
N GLU A 443 -25.17 -2.89 29.48
CA GLU A 443 -24.99 -1.47 29.82
C GLU A 443 -23.51 -1.09 29.93
N ARG A 444 -22.68 -1.94 30.57
CA ARG A 444 -21.23 -1.74 30.63
C ARG A 444 -20.59 -1.76 29.25
N PHE A 445 -20.97 -2.73 28.42
CA PHE A 445 -20.48 -2.82 27.05
C PHE A 445 -20.82 -1.57 26.24
N LEU A 446 -22.09 -1.12 26.27
CA LEU A 446 -22.52 0.11 25.61
C LEU A 446 -21.77 1.34 26.14
N THR A 447 -21.52 1.41 27.45
CA THR A 447 -20.74 2.49 28.04
C THR A 447 -19.32 2.51 27.47
N TRP A 448 -18.64 1.35 27.42
CA TRP A 448 -17.29 1.24 26.88
C TRP A 448 -17.19 1.63 25.41
N MET A 449 -18.14 1.19 24.58
CA MET A 449 -18.25 1.61 23.19
C MET A 449 -18.23 3.14 23.05
N THR A 450 -18.84 3.87 23.99
CA THR A 450 -18.88 5.33 23.94
C THR A 450 -17.64 6.05 24.49
N VAL A 451 -16.77 5.36 25.21
CA VAL A 451 -15.52 5.94 25.76
C VAL A 451 -14.42 5.97 24.70
N THR A 452 -14.33 4.90 23.90
CA THR A 452 -13.35 4.75 22.80
C THR A 452 -14.09 4.49 21.49
N PRO A 453 -14.92 5.43 21.01
CA PRO A 453 -15.79 5.13 19.90
C PRO A 453 -15.00 4.95 18.60
N ILE A 454 -15.42 3.96 17.82
CA ILE A 454 -15.00 3.79 16.43
C ILE A 454 -15.77 4.83 15.60
N GLU A 455 -15.14 5.99 15.41
CA GLU A 455 -15.68 7.10 14.63
C GLU A 455 -15.74 6.73 13.14
N PRO A 456 -16.94 6.65 12.53
CA PRO A 456 -17.05 6.37 11.09
C PRO A 456 -16.45 7.52 10.28
N GLN A 457 -15.55 7.22 9.34
CA GLN A 457 -14.99 8.26 8.45
C GLN A 457 -15.76 8.33 7.12
N PRO A 458 -16.00 9.54 6.59
CA PRO A 458 -16.56 9.70 5.25
C PRO A 458 -15.70 8.97 4.20
N GLY A 459 -16.34 8.17 3.35
CA GLY A 459 -15.67 7.38 2.31
C GLY A 459 -15.29 5.96 2.73
N GLU A 460 -15.42 5.60 4.02
CA GLU A 460 -15.26 4.22 4.46
C GLU A 460 -16.44 3.33 4.02
N PRO A 461 -16.19 2.06 3.66
CA PRO A 461 -17.25 1.10 3.41
C PRO A 461 -18.17 0.90 4.62
N GLY A 462 -19.47 0.93 4.36
CA GLY A 462 -20.49 0.78 5.41
C GLY A 462 -20.69 2.05 6.25
N PHE A 463 -20.19 3.22 5.81
CA PHE A 463 -20.29 4.47 6.57
C PHE A 463 -21.73 4.79 7.01
N ALA A 464 -22.71 4.72 6.11
CA ALA A 464 -24.09 5.07 6.44
C ALA A 464 -24.70 4.09 7.47
N ALA A 465 -24.40 2.81 7.34
CA ALA A 465 -24.80 1.77 8.28
C ALA A 465 -24.11 1.95 9.65
N ARG A 466 -22.81 2.27 9.70
CA ARG A 466 -22.10 2.60 10.96
C ARG A 466 -22.74 3.79 11.66
N VAL A 467 -23.03 4.86 10.92
CA VAL A 467 -23.75 6.03 11.43
C VAL A 467 -25.15 5.65 11.93
N ALA A 468 -25.88 4.82 11.20
CA ALA A 468 -27.20 4.34 11.60
C ALA A 468 -27.15 3.53 12.90
N LEU A 469 -26.16 2.64 13.06
CA LEU A 469 -25.94 1.88 14.30
C LEU A 469 -25.68 2.81 15.48
N TRP A 470 -24.81 3.81 15.32
CA TRP A 470 -24.57 4.82 16.36
C TRP A 470 -25.82 5.63 16.71
N ARG A 471 -26.66 5.98 15.71
CA ARG A 471 -27.94 6.66 15.95
C ARG A 471 -28.89 5.84 16.82
N THR A 472 -28.87 4.51 16.75
CA THR A 472 -29.72 3.66 17.61
C THR A 472 -29.43 3.84 19.10
N LEU A 473 -28.23 4.31 19.46
CA LEU A 473 -27.83 4.55 20.85
C LEU A 473 -28.40 5.85 21.43
N LEU A 474 -28.96 6.74 20.60
CA LEU A 474 -29.66 7.95 21.07
C LEU A 474 -30.93 7.61 21.86
N ASP A 475 -31.51 6.44 21.61
CA ASP A 475 -32.72 5.96 22.27
C ASP A 475 -32.42 5.10 23.51
N VAL A 476 -31.21 5.22 24.09
CA VAL A 476 -30.79 4.46 25.28
C VAL A 476 -30.61 5.39 26.51
N PRO A 477 -31.66 6.12 26.95
CA PRO A 477 -31.55 7.04 28.07
C PRO A 477 -31.28 6.42 29.45
N PRO A 478 -31.61 5.15 29.78
CA PRO A 478 -31.35 4.63 31.13
C PRO A 478 -29.87 4.34 31.39
N VAL A 479 -29.00 4.35 30.38
CA VAL A 479 -27.56 4.07 30.54
C VAL A 479 -26.79 5.40 30.62
N PRO A 480 -26.24 5.76 31.79
CA PRO A 480 -25.61 7.07 31.97
C PRO A 480 -24.49 7.32 30.96
N GLY A 481 -24.58 8.45 30.25
CA GLY A 481 -23.53 8.92 29.35
C GLY A 481 -23.57 8.39 27.91
N VAL A 482 -24.27 7.28 27.64
CA VAL A 482 -24.31 6.66 26.29
C VAL A 482 -24.97 7.59 25.27
N GLU A 483 -26.17 8.11 25.53
CA GLU A 483 -26.86 9.04 24.63
C GLU A 483 -26.01 10.28 24.35
N ALA A 484 -25.46 10.91 25.40
CA ALA A 484 -24.68 12.13 25.28
C ALA A 484 -23.39 11.91 24.47
N ALA A 485 -22.73 10.76 24.64
CA ALA A 485 -21.53 10.43 23.90
C ALA A 485 -21.82 10.06 22.44
N ALA A 486 -22.88 9.28 22.17
CA ALA A 486 -23.33 9.00 20.80
C ALA A 486 -23.71 10.29 20.06
N ARG A 487 -24.41 11.22 20.73
CA ARG A 487 -24.74 12.54 20.18
C ARG A 487 -23.48 13.34 19.83
N ARG A 488 -22.51 13.43 20.75
CA ARG A 488 -21.22 14.11 20.49
C ARG A 488 -20.43 13.48 19.36
N LEU A 489 -20.48 12.16 19.19
CA LEU A 489 -19.86 11.48 18.06
C LEU A 489 -20.54 11.89 16.75
N LEU A 490 -21.87 11.78 16.69
CA LEU A 490 -22.64 12.11 15.49
C LEU A 490 -22.52 13.59 15.09
N GLU A 491 -22.35 14.50 16.04
CA GLU A 491 -22.11 15.93 15.79
C GLU A 491 -20.72 16.21 15.17
N ARG A 492 -19.73 15.33 15.38
CA ARG A 492 -18.39 15.46 14.80
C ARG A 492 -18.29 14.88 13.40
N ILE A 493 -19.21 13.99 13.02
CA ILE A 493 -19.27 13.44 11.68
C ILE A 493 -19.77 14.55 10.73
N PRO A 494 -19.00 14.94 9.71
CA PRO A 494 -19.41 16.01 8.81
C PRO A 494 -20.74 15.66 8.13
N ALA A 495 -21.67 16.62 8.12
CA ALA A 495 -22.91 16.51 7.37
C ALA A 495 -22.56 16.40 5.88
N GLN A 496 -22.97 15.29 5.25
CA GLN A 496 -22.82 15.07 3.81
C GLN A 496 -23.83 15.89 3.01
#